data_AF-A0A2K8KC69-F1
#
_entry.id   AF-A0A2K8KC69-F1
#
_cell.length_a   1.000
_cell.length_b   1.000
_cell.length_c   1.000
_cell.angle_alpha   90.00
_cell.angle_beta   90.00
_cell.angle_gamma   90.00
#
_symmetry.space_group_name_H-M   'P 1'
#
loop_
_entity.id
_entity.type
_entity.pdbx_description
1 polymer ?
#
loop_
_entity_poly.entity_id
_entity_poly.type
_entity_poly.pdbx_seq_one_letter_code
_entity_poly.pdbx_strand_id
1 'polypeptide(L)'
;MTDRTSLIEEITRALRDHGVAAAIGVWFTFIAGLATAVTRKAFTNEALLHKLEQELAEERARIEKRRDEDRRVDHDRLARIERDIHDMRNLVFAAFQRRDGN
;
A
#
# COMPACT_ATOMS: atom_id res chain seq x y z
N MET A 1 38.44 32.74 -31.30
CA MET A 1 37.19 33.49 -31.03
C MET A 1 36.07 32.46 -31.01
N THR A 2 35.65 32.04 -29.83
CA THR A 2 34.58 31.03 -29.68
C THR A 2 33.30 31.81 -29.41
N ASP A 3 32.55 32.07 -30.47
CA ASP A 3 31.27 32.78 -30.37
C ASP A 3 30.30 31.88 -29.60
N ARG A 4 30.08 32.19 -28.32
CA ARG A 4 29.05 31.52 -27.52
C ARG A 4 27.74 32.22 -27.81
N THR A 5 27.20 31.99 -29.01
CA THR A 5 25.82 32.37 -29.31
C THR A 5 24.91 31.69 -28.29
N SER A 6 24.14 32.50 -27.57
CA SER A 6 23.17 32.01 -26.60
C SER A 6 22.12 31.15 -27.31
N LEU A 7 21.63 30.08 -26.67
CA LEU A 7 20.53 29.25 -27.19
C LEU A 7 19.33 30.09 -27.66
N ILE A 8 19.05 31.20 -26.95
CA ILE A 8 17.98 32.12 -27.32
C ILE A 8 18.29 32.84 -28.63
N GLU A 9 19.54 33.20 -28.85
CA GLU A 9 19.99 33.91 -30.05
C GLU A 9 19.94 33.00 -31.28
N GLU A 10 20.30 31.72 -31.11
CA GLU A 10 20.20 30.70 -32.15
C GLU A 10 18.73 30.39 -32.50
N ILE A 11 17.86 30.29 -31.49
CA ILE A 11 16.40 30.15 -31.69
C ILE A 11 15.83 31.37 -32.41
N THR A 12 16.26 32.58 -32.05
CA THR A 12 15.76 33.83 -32.65
C THR A 12 16.19 33.96 -34.11
N ARG A 13 17.42 33.52 -34.43
CA ARG A 13 17.94 33.47 -35.81
C ARG A 13 17.21 32.43 -36.64
N ALA A 14 17.04 31.22 -36.12
CA ALA A 14 16.29 30.14 -36.78
C ALA A 14 14.81 30.53 -37.02
N LEU A 15 14.19 31.23 -36.07
CA LEU A 15 12.82 31.72 -36.22
C LEU A 15 12.71 32.85 -37.25
N ARG A 16 13.72 33.73 -37.35
CA ARG A 16 13.78 34.77 -38.38
C ARG A 16 14.00 34.19 -39.78
N ASP A 17 14.87 33.18 -39.90
CA ASP A 17 15.29 32.63 -41.18
C ASP A 17 14.33 31.56 -41.73
N HIS A 18 13.63 30.84 -40.86
CA HIS A 18 12.75 29.72 -41.24
C HIS A 18 11.29 29.90 -40.78
N GLY A 19 10.99 30.95 -40.01
CA GLY A 19 9.63 31.35 -39.64
C GLY A 19 8.79 30.20 -39.07
N VAL A 20 7.72 29.88 -39.79
CA VAL A 20 6.72 28.87 -39.43
C VAL A 20 7.33 27.47 -39.29
N ALA A 21 8.33 27.10 -40.11
CA ALA A 21 8.92 25.77 -40.05
C ALA A 21 9.71 25.53 -38.76
N ALA A 22 10.46 26.54 -38.29
CA ALA A 22 11.14 26.48 -36.99
C ALA A 22 10.15 26.42 -35.83
N ALA A 23 9.08 27.22 -35.89
CA ALA A 23 8.01 27.19 -34.89
C ALA A 23 7.35 25.81 -34.78
N ILE A 24 7.07 25.15 -35.92
CA ILE A 24 6.52 23.79 -35.97
C ILE A 24 7.48 22.79 -35.32
N GLY A 25 8.78 22.85 -35.64
CA GLY A 25 9.79 21.97 -35.05
C GLY A 25 9.87 22.10 -33.53
N VAL A 26 9.91 23.34 -33.01
CA VAL A 26 9.88 23.61 -31.57
C VAL A 26 8.62 23.03 -30.94
N TRP A 27 7.45 23.20 -31.58
CA TRP A 27 6.19 22.65 -31.09
C TRP A 27 6.22 21.12 -31.00
N PHE A 28 6.71 20.42 -32.03
CA PHE A 28 6.86 18.97 -32.00
C PHE A 28 7.80 18.49 -30.89
N THR A 29 8.95 19.15 -30.71
CA THR A 29 9.87 18.79 -29.63
C THR A 29 9.27 19.02 -28.25
N PHE A 30 8.45 20.07 -28.10
CA PHE A 30 7.73 20.36 -26.86
C PHE A 30 6.67 19.29 -26.54
N ILE A 31 5.84 18.88 -27.51
CA ILE A 31 4.87 17.79 -27.28
C ILE A 31 5.61 16.50 -26.94
N ALA A 32 6.64 16.14 -27.70
CA ALA A 32 7.39 14.91 -27.47
C ALA A 32 8.03 14.89 -26.07
N GLY A 33 8.56 16.03 -25.62
CA GLY A 33 9.06 16.20 -24.25
C GLY A 33 7.96 16.04 -23.20
N LEU A 34 6.79 16.65 -23.39
CA LEU A 34 5.64 16.49 -22.49
C LEU A 34 5.14 15.05 -22.43
N ALA A 35 4.99 14.38 -23.58
CA ALA A 35 4.61 12.98 -23.66
C ALA A 35 5.59 12.12 -22.88
N THR A 36 6.90 12.29 -23.10
CA THR A 36 7.95 11.56 -22.38
C THR A 36 7.88 11.79 -20.87
N ALA A 37 7.65 13.03 -20.41
CA ALA A 37 7.54 13.35 -19.00
C ALA A 37 6.29 12.73 -18.35
N VAL A 38 5.14 12.80 -19.03
CA VAL A 38 3.88 12.19 -18.57
C VAL A 38 3.99 10.68 -18.53
N THR A 39 4.54 10.06 -19.57
CA THR A 39 4.77 8.62 -19.63
C THR A 39 5.74 8.16 -18.55
N ARG A 40 6.84 8.88 -18.31
CA ARG A 40 7.76 8.59 -17.20
C ARG A 40 7.07 8.68 -15.85
N LYS A 41 6.25 9.71 -15.63
CA LYS A 41 5.48 9.90 -14.39
C LYS A 41 4.43 8.80 -14.22
N ALA A 42 3.72 8.42 -15.27
CA ALA A 42 2.73 7.35 -15.26
C ALA A 42 3.36 6.00 -14.92
N PHE A 43 4.48 5.65 -15.57
CA PHE A 43 5.21 4.41 -15.25
C PHE A 43 5.78 4.40 -13.83
N THR A 44 6.29 5.53 -13.33
CA THR A 44 6.73 5.60 -11.92
C THR A 44 5.55 5.50 -10.96
N ASN A 45 4.37 6.00 -11.33
CA ASN A 45 3.19 5.94 -10.50
C ASN A 45 2.62 4.51 -10.43
N GLU A 46 2.61 3.78 -11.55
CA GLU A 46 2.20 2.37 -11.58
C GLU A 46 3.15 1.48 -10.79
N ALA A 47 4.47 1.69 -10.92
CA ALA A 47 5.46 0.95 -10.13
C ALA A 47 5.33 1.22 -8.62
N LEU A 48 5.05 2.47 -8.24
CA LEU A 48 4.79 2.85 -6.85
C LEU A 48 3.46 2.29 -6.35
N LEU A 49 2.43 2.28 -7.19
CA LEU A 49 1.12 1.71 -6.86
C LEU A 49 1.23 0.20 -6.59
N HIS A 50 1.91 -0.54 -7.47
CA HIS A 50 2.13 -1.97 -7.25
C HIS A 50 2.95 -2.28 -6.00
N LYS A 51 3.94 -1.45 -5.67
CA LYS A 51 4.70 -1.59 -4.41
C LYS A 51 3.80 -1.36 -3.19
N LEU A 52 2.94 -0.34 -3.24
CA LEU A 52 1.98 -0.06 -2.17
C LEU A 52 0.93 -1.16 -2.02
N GLU A 53 0.45 -1.75 -3.11
CA GLU A 53 -0.46 -2.90 -3.09
C GLU A 53 0.20 -4.12 -2.43
N GLN A 54 1.47 -4.39 -2.74
CA GLN A 54 2.23 -5.47 -2.10
C GLN A 54 2.43 -5.21 -0.60
N GLU A 55 2.86 -4.01 -0.22
CA GLU A 55 3.05 -3.63 1.19
C GLU A 55 1.72 -3.74 1.98
N LEU A 56 0.61 -3.31 1.38
CA LEU A 56 -0.72 -3.40 1.97
C LEU A 56 -1.18 -4.85 2.14
N ALA A 57 -0.91 -5.73 1.15
CA ALA A 57 -1.25 -7.15 1.23
C ALA A 57 -0.47 -7.84 2.36
N GLU A 58 0.82 -7.54 2.49
CA GLU A 58 1.65 -8.05 3.59
C GLU A 58 1.18 -7.56 4.96
N GLU A 59 0.83 -6.27 5.07
CA GLU A 59 0.32 -5.71 6.32
C GLU A 59 -1.00 -6.34 6.73
N ARG A 60 -1.93 -6.51 5.77
CA ARG A 60 -3.18 -7.23 6.01
C ARG A 60 -2.95 -8.67 6.48
N ALA A 61 -2.02 -9.39 5.86
CA ALA A 61 -1.67 -10.75 6.29
C ALA A 61 -1.11 -10.78 7.72
N ARG A 62 -0.29 -9.79 8.09
CA ARG A 62 0.22 -9.65 9.47
C ARG A 62 -0.90 -9.39 10.47
N ILE A 63 -1.86 -8.53 10.13
CA ILE A 63 -3.01 -8.22 10.99
C ILE A 63 -3.92 -9.43 11.14
N GLU A 64 -4.24 -10.13 10.06
CA GLU A 64 -5.10 -11.32 10.11
C GLU A 64 -4.48 -12.40 10.97
N LYS A 65 -3.17 -12.62 10.84
CA LYS A 65 -2.44 -13.57 11.70
C LYS A 65 -2.57 -13.22 13.18
N ARG A 66 -2.45 -11.93 13.55
CA ARG A 66 -2.65 -11.49 14.94
C ARG A 66 -4.09 -11.73 15.40
N ARG A 67 -5.08 -11.46 14.55
CA ARG A 67 -6.49 -11.73 14.87
C ARG A 67 -6.76 -13.22 15.07
N ASP A 68 -6.14 -14.09 14.29
CA ASP A 68 -6.24 -15.54 14.49
C ASP A 68 -5.59 -15.98 15.80
N GLU A 69 -4.43 -15.44 16.14
CA GLU A 69 -3.76 -15.69 17.42
C GLU A 69 -4.63 -15.23 18.60
N ASP A 70 -5.20 -14.03 18.54
CA ASP A 70 -6.11 -13.50 19.57
C ASP A 70 -7.37 -14.39 19.71
N ARG A 71 -8.01 -14.76 18.58
CA ARG A 71 -9.14 -15.69 18.59
C ARG A 71 -8.80 -17.02 19.24
N ARG A 72 -7.62 -17.58 18.96
CA ARG A 72 -7.17 -18.84 19.57
C ARG A 72 -6.95 -18.71 21.08
N VAL A 73 -6.30 -17.64 21.52
CA VAL A 73 -6.07 -17.39 22.96
C VAL A 73 -7.39 -17.26 23.70
N ASP A 74 -8.36 -16.55 23.13
CA ASP A 74 -9.69 -16.41 23.71
C ASP A 74 -10.43 -17.76 23.78
N HIS A 75 -10.35 -18.58 22.73
CA HIS A 75 -10.93 -19.93 22.75
C HIS A 75 -10.31 -20.82 23.84
N ASP A 76 -8.98 -20.82 23.97
CA ASP A 76 -8.29 -21.60 25.02
C ASP A 76 -8.67 -21.13 26.42
N ARG A 77 -8.85 -19.81 26.59
CA ARG A 77 -9.30 -19.21 27.85
C ARG A 77 -10.73 -19.63 28.18
N LEU A 78 -11.64 -19.59 27.21
CA LEU A 78 -13.03 -20.02 27.38
C LEU A 78 -13.11 -21.52 27.74
N ALA A 79 -12.33 -22.37 27.07
CA ALA A 79 -12.29 -23.81 27.34
C ALA A 79 -11.76 -24.15 28.75
N ARG A 80 -10.93 -23.26 29.33
CA ARG A 80 -10.51 -23.39 30.74
C ARG A 80 -11.63 -23.02 31.69
N ILE A 81 -12.27 -21.88 31.46
CA ILE A 81 -13.40 -21.41 32.28
C ILE A 81 -14.54 -22.45 32.28
N GLU A 82 -14.84 -23.06 31.15
CA GLU A 82 -15.85 -24.09 31.04
C GLU A 82 -15.53 -25.32 31.92
N ARG A 83 -14.27 -25.77 31.92
CA ARG A 83 -13.82 -26.87 32.79
C ARG A 83 -13.95 -26.50 34.25
N ASP A 84 -13.50 -25.31 34.64
CA ASP A 84 -13.60 -24.84 36.02
C ASP A 84 -15.07 -24.77 36.50
N ILE A 85 -15.98 -24.29 35.64
CA ILE A 85 -17.42 -24.28 35.92
C ILE A 85 -17.95 -25.70 36.09
N HIS A 86 -17.54 -26.63 35.23
CA HIS A 86 -17.97 -28.01 35.30
C HIS A 86 -17.50 -28.70 36.58
N ASP A 87 -16.26 -28.46 36.98
CA ASP A 87 -15.67 -29.00 38.22
C ASP A 87 -16.38 -28.43 39.46
N MET A 88 -16.60 -27.12 39.49
CA MET A 88 -17.36 -26.47 40.58
C MET A 88 -18.79 -27.00 40.68
N ARG A 89 -19.46 -27.16 39.53
CA ARG A 89 -20.82 -27.72 39.46
C ARG A 89 -20.83 -29.14 40.04
N ASN A 90 -19.88 -29.98 39.66
CA ASN A 90 -19.79 -31.36 40.15
C ASN A 90 -19.49 -31.41 41.66
N LEU A 91 -18.62 -30.53 42.16
CA LEU A 91 -18.33 -30.41 43.59
C LEU A 91 -19.57 -30.02 44.40
N VAL A 92 -20.34 -29.05 43.91
CA VAL A 92 -21.58 -28.61 44.54
C VAL A 92 -22.62 -29.74 44.55
N PHE A 93 -22.81 -30.44 43.43
CA PHE A 93 -23.71 -31.59 43.38
C PHE A 93 -23.30 -32.71 44.34
N ALA A 94 -22.01 -33.03 44.42
CA ALA A 94 -21.50 -34.03 45.35
C ALA A 94 -21.74 -33.62 46.81
N ALA A 95 -21.58 -32.34 47.15
CA ALA A 95 -21.85 -31.82 48.48
C ALA A 95 -23.35 -31.91 48.86
N PHE A 96 -24.26 -31.64 47.91
CA PHE A 96 -25.70 -31.80 48.14
C PHE A 96 -26.11 -33.28 48.28
N GLN A 97 -25.62 -34.18 47.41
CA GLN A 97 -25.93 -35.61 47.50
C GLN A 97 -25.45 -36.26 48.81
N ARG A 98 -24.34 -35.79 49.37
CA ARG A 98 -23.80 -36.30 50.64
C ARG A 98 -24.63 -35.88 51.86
N ARG A 99 -25.44 -34.83 51.74
CA ARG A 99 -26.35 -34.33 52.78
C ARG A 99 -27.70 -35.05 52.80
N ASP A 100 -28.14 -35.60 51.67
CA ASP A 100 -29.42 -36.30 51.55
C ASP A 100 -29.31 -37.83 51.82
N GLY A 101 -28.09 -38.35 51.97
CA GLY A 101 -27.80 -39.78 52.18
C GLY A 101 -27.47 -40.21 53.61
N ASN A 102 -27.69 -39.35 54.62
CA ASN A 102 -27.57 -39.65 56.05
C ASN A 102 -28.82 -39.16 56.79
#